data_AF-A0A8J3R4H5-F1
#
_entry.id   AF-A0A8J3R4H5-F1
#
_cell.length_a   1.000
_cell.length_b   1.000
_cell.length_c   1.000
_cell.angle_alpha   90.00
_cell.angle_beta   90.00
_cell.angle_gamma   90.00
#
_symmetry.space_group_name_H-M   'P 1'
#
loop_
_entity.id
_entity.type
_entity.pdbx_description
1 polymer ?
#
loop_
_entity_poly.entity_id
_entity_poly.type
_entity_poly.pdbx_seq_one_letter_code
_entity_poly.pdbx_strand_id
1 'polypeptide(L)'
;MAAGAPGYRAGMSGDRVERERVERERVERRASRLLPEERRAGSDDRLAQAEAILADSDGRTGGQIASTDGSLERRTSDQTVPPPE
;
A
#
# COMPACT_ATOMS: atom_id res chain seq x y z
N MET A 1 -13.82 13.25 50.27
CA MET A 1 -12.51 12.69 49.86
C MET A 1 -12.52 12.58 48.36
N ALA A 2 -11.76 13.44 47.68
CA ALA A 2 -11.64 13.44 46.24
C ALA A 2 -10.21 13.04 45.83
N ALA A 3 -10.13 12.48 44.62
CA ALA A 3 -8.95 12.26 43.78
C ALA A 3 -8.20 10.94 43.90
N GLY A 4 -8.02 10.30 42.73
CA GLY A 4 -7.02 9.28 42.50
C GLY A 4 -7.40 8.23 41.46
N ALA A 5 -7.84 8.61 40.25
CA ALA A 5 -7.87 7.67 39.13
C ALA A 5 -6.42 7.47 38.63
N PRO A 6 -5.85 6.25 38.67
CA PRO A 6 -4.54 6.01 38.10
C PRO A 6 -4.62 6.11 36.57
N GLY A 7 -3.78 6.98 36.01
CA GLY A 7 -3.73 7.29 34.59
C GLY A 7 -3.43 6.09 33.72
N TYR A 8 -4.28 5.86 32.72
CA TYR A 8 -3.97 5.05 31.55
C TYR A 8 -2.94 5.79 30.70
N ARG A 9 -1.63 5.57 30.94
CA ARG A 9 -0.55 6.10 30.10
C ARG A 9 0.41 5.02 29.61
N ALA A 10 -0.15 3.91 29.12
CA ALA A 10 0.60 2.79 28.51
C ALA A 10 0.12 2.42 27.08
N GLY A 11 -0.76 3.22 26.46
CA GLY A 11 -1.46 2.81 25.22
C GLY A 11 -0.79 3.17 23.89
N MET A 12 0.25 4.01 23.86
CA MET A 12 0.76 4.58 22.61
C MET A 12 1.99 3.87 22.03
N SER A 13 2.69 3.05 22.82
CA SER A 13 3.88 2.30 22.37
C SER A 13 3.53 0.96 21.72
N GLY A 14 2.45 0.32 22.16
CA GLY A 14 2.02 -0.99 21.64
C GLY A 14 1.48 -0.91 20.20
N ASP A 15 0.63 0.07 19.90
CA ASP A 15 0.04 0.24 18.56
C ASP A 15 1.12 0.45 17.49
N ARG A 16 2.17 1.22 17.81
CA ARG A 16 3.28 1.47 16.88
C ARG A 16 4.10 0.20 16.62
N VAL A 17 4.39 -0.59 17.64
CA VAL A 17 5.16 -1.83 17.50
C VAL A 17 4.38 -2.86 16.70
N GLU A 18 3.07 -2.98 16.93
CA GLU A 18 2.22 -3.89 16.16
C GLU A 18 2.10 -3.46 14.69
N ARG A 19 1.96 -2.15 14.41
CA ARG A 19 1.99 -1.63 13.03
C ARG A 19 3.30 -1.96 12.33
N GLU A 20 4.44 -1.75 12.99
CA GLU A 20 5.75 -2.06 12.42
C GLU A 20 5.91 -3.57 12.16
N ARG A 21 5.38 -4.43 13.04
CA ARG A 21 5.35 -5.89 12.80
C ARG A 21 4.50 -6.25 11.59
N VAL A 22 3.30 -5.68 11.49
CA VAL A 22 2.39 -5.91 10.35
C VAL A 22 2.99 -5.43 9.04
N GLU A 23 3.64 -4.26 9.04
CA GLU A 23 4.34 -3.71 7.87
C GLU A 23 5.46 -4.65 7.41
N ARG A 24 6.32 -5.10 8.34
CA ARG A 24 7.38 -6.08 8.05
C ARG A 24 6.82 -7.37 7.46
N GLU A 25 5.75 -7.92 8.04
CA GLU A 25 5.11 -9.14 7.53
C GLU A 25 4.52 -8.95 6.12
N ARG A 26 3.97 -7.76 5.81
CA ARG A 26 3.49 -7.43 4.46
C ARG A 26 4.64 -7.39 3.45
N VAL A 27 5.76 -6.76 3.81
CA VAL A 27 6.96 -6.68 2.96
C VAL A 27 7.51 -8.09 2.68
N GLU A 28 7.67 -8.93 3.71
CA GLU A 28 8.16 -10.31 3.57
C GLU A 28 7.24 -11.16 2.68
N ARG A 29 5.91 -11.04 2.85
CA ARG A 29 4.93 -11.74 2.00
C ARG A 29 4.97 -11.31 0.54
N ARG A 30 5.25 -10.04 0.22
CA ARG A 30 5.39 -9.58 -1.17
C ARG A 30 6.74 -10.00 -1.77
N ALA A 31 7.83 -9.86 -1.01
CA ALA A 31 9.18 -10.23 -1.46
C ALA A 31 9.30 -11.73 -1.77
N SER A 32 8.56 -12.59 -1.04
CA SER A 32 8.50 -14.03 -1.30
C SER A 32 7.65 -14.42 -2.52
N ARG A 33 6.75 -13.54 -2.98
CA ARG A 33 5.83 -13.77 -4.09
C ARG A 33 6.24 -12.97 -5.32
N LEU A 34 7.45 -13.20 -5.81
CA LEU A 34 7.91 -12.59 -7.06
C LEU A 34 7.06 -13.05 -8.24
N LEU A 35 6.75 -12.11 -9.14
CA LEU A 35 6.17 -12.40 -10.44
C LEU A 35 7.19 -13.15 -11.32
N PRO A 36 6.73 -13.95 -12.31
CA PRO A 36 7.63 -14.62 -13.25
C PRO A 36 8.66 -13.69 -13.90
N GLU A 37 8.24 -12.46 -14.22
CA GLU A 37 9.06 -11.42 -14.83
C GLU A 37 10.15 -10.93 -13.86
N GLU A 38 9.81 -10.70 -12.59
CA GLU A 38 10.74 -10.28 -11.54
C GLU A 38 11.77 -11.37 -11.23
N ARG A 39 11.37 -12.63 -11.27
CA ARG A 39 12.29 -13.77 -11.14
C ARG A 39 13.26 -13.86 -12.32
N ARG A 40 12.77 -13.59 -13.53
CA ARG A 40 13.60 -13.62 -14.76
C ARG A 40 14.58 -12.45 -14.79
N ALA A 41 14.17 -11.27 -14.33
CA ALA A 41 15.01 -10.09 -14.26
C ALA A 41 16.08 -10.20 -13.14
N GLY A 42 15.80 -10.99 -12.10
CA GLY A 42 16.72 -11.17 -10.97
C GLY A 42 16.82 -9.91 -10.12
N SER A 43 15.73 -9.54 -9.43
CA SER A 43 15.72 -8.36 -8.55
C SER A 43 16.82 -8.43 -7.48
N ASP A 44 17.71 -7.43 -7.49
CA ASP A 44 18.91 -7.35 -6.64
C ASP A 44 18.57 -7.25 -5.14
N ASP A 45 17.50 -6.53 -4.79
CA ASP A 45 16.95 -6.45 -3.43
C ASP A 45 15.42 -6.52 -3.45
N ARG A 46 14.92 -7.73 -3.16
CA ARG A 46 13.48 -8.03 -3.17
C ARG A 46 12.74 -7.39 -2.01
N LEU A 47 13.40 -7.13 -0.89
CA LEU A 47 12.79 -6.50 0.28
C LEU A 47 12.62 -5.01 0.01
N ALA A 48 13.67 -4.34 -0.47
CA ALA A 48 13.60 -2.93 -0.86
C ALA A 48 12.56 -2.70 -1.96
N GLN A 49 12.50 -3.59 -2.96
CA GLN A 49 11.49 -3.50 -4.01
C GLN A 49 10.07 -3.67 -3.44
N ALA A 50 9.84 -4.65 -2.57
CA ALA A 50 8.54 -4.90 -1.96
C ALA A 50 8.07 -3.72 -1.10
N GLU A 51 8.97 -3.13 -0.31
CA GLU A 51 8.70 -1.93 0.50
C GLU A 51 8.29 -0.75 -0.38
N ALA A 52 9.04 -0.46 -1.43
CA ALA A 52 8.74 0.65 -2.35
C ALA A 52 7.37 0.50 -3.02
N ILE A 53 7.02 -0.71 -3.47
CA ILE A 53 5.72 -0.99 -4.11
C ILE A 53 4.57 -0.81 -3.11
N LEU A 54 4.73 -1.31 -1.88
CA LEU A 54 3.69 -1.19 -0.86
C LEU A 54 3.51 0.26 -0.42
N ALA A 55 4.60 1.02 -0.24
CA ALA A 55 4.53 2.44 0.07
C ALA A 55 3.82 3.25 -1.02
N ASP A 56 4.10 2.99 -2.30
CA ASP A 56 3.39 3.61 -3.43
C ASP A 56 1.90 3.23 -3.44
N SER A 57 1.58 1.95 -3.25
CA SER A 57 0.20 1.45 -3.22
C SER A 57 -0.60 2.04 -2.06
N ASP A 58 0.00 2.11 -0.86
CA ASP A 58 -0.61 2.67 0.33
C ASP A 58 -0.80 4.20 0.14
N GLY A 59 0.13 4.89 -0.54
CA GLY A 59 -0.02 6.28 -0.95
C GLY A 59 -1.18 6.53 -1.91
N ARG A 60 -1.33 5.68 -2.94
CA ARG A 60 -2.45 5.76 -3.91
C ARG A 60 -3.81 5.38 -3.31
N THR A 61 -3.82 4.53 -2.29
CA THR A 61 -5.07 4.03 -1.67
C THR A 61 -5.50 4.91 -0.50
N GLY A 62 -4.55 5.43 0.28
CA GLY A 62 -4.79 6.30 1.43
C GLY A 62 -4.99 7.77 1.05
N GLY A 63 -4.42 8.20 -0.08
CA GLY A 63 -4.80 9.45 -0.73
C GLY A 63 -6.20 9.28 -1.31
N GLN A 64 -7.13 10.15 -0.93
CA GLN A 64 -8.32 10.39 -1.74
C GLN A 64 -7.84 10.47 -3.19
N ILE A 65 -8.45 9.70 -4.08
CA ILE A 65 -8.20 9.67 -5.53
C ILE A 65 -8.62 11.01 -6.16
N ALA A 66 -8.16 12.12 -5.58
CA ALA A 66 -8.12 13.42 -6.17
C ALA A 66 -6.97 13.34 -7.18
N SER A 67 -7.31 12.84 -8.37
CA SER A 67 -6.63 13.33 -9.57
C SER A 67 -6.55 14.85 -9.43
N THR A 68 -5.34 15.41 -9.58
CA THR A 68 -5.13 16.86 -9.67
C THR A 68 -5.99 17.49 -10.78
N ASP A 69 -6.54 16.67 -11.69
CA ASP A 69 -7.52 17.03 -12.71
C ASP A 69 -8.76 16.10 -12.59
N GLY A 70 -9.75 16.52 -11.81
CA GLY A 70 -10.82 15.67 -11.28
C GLY A 70 -11.93 15.27 -12.25
N SER A 71 -11.67 14.41 -13.24
CA SER A 71 -12.73 13.67 -13.93
C SER A 71 -12.25 12.32 -14.46
N LEU A 72 -12.80 11.22 -13.92
CA LEU A 72 -12.71 9.91 -14.59
C LEU A 72 -13.59 9.94 -15.83
N GLU A 73 -13.00 9.93 -17.02
CA GLU A 73 -13.74 9.81 -18.27
C GLU A 73 -14.50 8.47 -18.32
N ARG A 74 -15.81 8.54 -18.56
CA ARG A 74 -16.68 7.35 -18.66
C ARG A 74 -16.92 7.04 -20.14
N ARG A 75 -15.98 6.34 -20.77
CA ARG A 75 -16.15 5.85 -22.15
C ARG A 75 -17.03 4.59 -22.20
N THR A 76 -17.90 4.50 -23.20
CA THR A 76 -18.68 3.28 -23.50
C THR A 76 -18.04 2.50 -24.65
N SER A 77 -18.40 1.21 -24.79
CA SER A 77 -17.92 0.35 -25.87
C SER A 77 -18.22 0.93 -27.26
N ASP A 78 -19.35 1.62 -27.44
CA ASP A 78 -19.75 2.31 -28.67
C ASP A 78 -18.82 3.45 -29.09
N GLN A 79 -17.96 3.95 -28.20
CA GLN A 79 -16.99 5.01 -28.48
C GLN A 79 -15.62 4.46 -28.91
N THR A 80 -15.54 3.17 -29.26
CA THR A 80 -14.33 2.50 -29.76
C THR A 80 -14.27 2.63 -31.28
N VAL A 81 -13.08 2.98 -31.81
CA VAL A 81 -12.84 2.92 -33.25
C VAL A 81 -12.66 1.44 -33.65
N PRO A 82 -13.42 0.91 -34.62
CA PRO A 82 -13.23 -0.45 -35.10
C PRO A 82 -11.82 -0.65 -35.68
N PRO A 83 -11.22 -1.85 -35.52
CA PRO A 83 -9.91 -2.13 -36.07
C PRO A 83 -9.91 -2.04 -37.61
N PRO A 84 -8.78 -1.69 -38.24
CA PRO A 84 -8.64 -1.74 -39.70
C PRO A 84 -8.77 -3.18 -40.21
N GLU A 85 -9.26 -3.35 -41.44
CA GLU A 85 -9.26 -4.63 -42.17
C GLU A 85 -7.85 -5.09 -42.58
#